data_AF-A0A6I1ZQB5-F1
#
_entry.id   AF-A0A6I1ZQB5-F1
#
_cell.length_a   1.000
_cell.length_b   1.000
_cell.length_c   1.000
_cell.angle_alpha   90.00
_cell.angle_beta   90.00
_cell.angle_gamma   90.00
#
_symmetry.space_group_name_H-M   'P 1'
#
loop_
_entity.id
_entity.type
_entity.pdbx_description
1 polymer ?
#
loop_
_entity_poly.entity_id
_entity_poly.type
_entity_poly.pdbx_seq_one_letter_code
_entity_poly.pdbx_strand_id
1 'polypeptide(L)'
;MRSGCPATSTSISSFSGSALMPGRRWPASLVSAALVPTPEYMDRKYADEGWTAGHLLNLVLGQGDMLVTPLQITRMTAAIANGGRLVVPKLVISPRLKEVRERAIDLPPWIWSYMQQALYQVINGENGTGFRARVEGGAIYGKTGTAQNPHGEGHSWFSGFVKTRSGRELVVTVLVEQGGLGSRTAAPLAAEIFRHFIERDGDAGEDLAQIP
;
A
#
# COMPACT_ATOMS: atom_id res chain seq x y z
N MET A 1 -24.53 42.11 -8.25
CA MET A 1 -23.44 41.80 -7.30
C MET A 1 -23.49 40.32 -6.96
N ARG A 2 -22.53 39.54 -7.49
CA ARG A 2 -21.82 38.43 -6.85
C ARG A 2 -20.92 37.83 -7.93
N SER A 3 -19.67 38.24 -7.87
CA SER A 3 -18.54 37.77 -8.67
C SER A 3 -18.32 36.27 -8.46
N GLY A 4 -18.42 35.50 -9.53
CA GLY A 4 -18.02 34.09 -9.56
C GLY A 4 -16.50 33.98 -9.65
N CYS A 5 -15.91 33.28 -8.69
CA CYS A 5 -14.51 32.90 -8.69
C CYS A 5 -14.32 31.74 -9.70
N PRO A 6 -13.35 31.79 -10.64
CA PRO A 6 -13.13 30.67 -11.56
C PRO A 6 -12.41 29.55 -10.80
N ALA A 7 -13.09 28.42 -10.61
CA ALA A 7 -12.45 27.19 -10.13
C ALA A 7 -11.56 26.64 -11.24
N THR A 8 -10.25 26.79 -11.08
CA THR A 8 -9.24 26.12 -11.91
C THR A 8 -9.34 24.62 -11.70
N SER A 9 -9.85 23.90 -12.70
CA SER A 9 -9.84 22.43 -12.75
C SER A 9 -8.42 21.94 -13.03
N THR A 10 -7.69 21.58 -11.99
CA THR A 10 -6.45 20.81 -12.16
C THR A 10 -6.84 19.35 -12.33
N SER A 11 -7.06 18.94 -13.58
CA SER A 11 -7.27 17.55 -13.96
C SER A 11 -6.03 16.71 -13.60
N ILE A 12 -6.19 15.65 -12.80
CA ILE A 12 -5.16 14.61 -12.56
C ILE A 12 -5.07 13.60 -13.72
N SER A 13 -5.69 13.88 -14.87
CA SER A 13 -5.59 13.08 -16.10
C SER A 13 -4.38 13.46 -16.95
N SER A 14 -3.17 13.13 -16.51
CA SER A 14 -2.03 13.06 -17.44
C SER A 14 -1.09 11.91 -17.12
N PHE A 15 -1.59 10.69 -17.28
CA PHE A 15 -0.76 9.53 -17.63
C PHE A 15 -0.95 9.24 -19.11
N SER A 16 -0.58 10.20 -19.96
CA SER A 16 -0.39 9.95 -21.39
C SER A 16 1.04 9.47 -21.61
N GLY A 17 1.18 8.23 -22.08
CA GLY A 17 2.45 7.68 -22.50
C GLY A 17 2.85 8.26 -23.86
N SER A 18 3.90 9.06 -23.90
CA SER A 18 4.86 9.13 -25.01
C SER A 18 6.01 10.08 -24.66
N ALA A 19 7.23 9.55 -24.64
CA ALA A 19 8.46 10.23 -25.06
C ALA A 19 9.62 9.21 -25.05
N LEU A 20 10.28 9.08 -26.19
CA LEU A 20 11.37 8.15 -26.48
C LEU A 20 12.67 8.51 -25.72
N MET A 21 13.23 7.51 -24.99
CA MET A 21 14.62 7.35 -24.46
C MET A 21 15.20 8.42 -23.48
N PRO A 22 16.19 8.12 -22.61
CA PRO A 22 16.56 6.90 -21.90
C PRO A 22 16.45 7.07 -20.35
N GLY A 23 15.90 6.06 -19.66
CA GLY A 23 15.81 6.06 -18.18
C GLY A 23 14.66 5.21 -17.63
N ARG A 24 14.37 4.11 -18.34
CA ARG A 24 13.26 3.14 -18.20
C ARG A 24 12.26 3.46 -17.08
N ARG A 25 11.12 4.05 -17.46
CA ARG A 25 9.84 3.78 -16.79
C ARG A 25 9.57 2.28 -16.89
N TRP A 26 8.92 1.72 -15.87
CA TRP A 26 8.40 0.36 -15.91
C TRP A 26 7.63 0.17 -17.23
N PRO A 27 7.93 -0.86 -18.03
CA PRO A 27 7.08 -1.14 -19.17
C PRO A 27 5.68 -1.39 -18.63
N ALA A 28 4.66 -0.85 -19.30
CA ALA A 28 3.26 -1.05 -18.94
C ALA A 28 2.87 -2.55 -18.85
N SER A 29 3.72 -3.45 -19.38
CA SER A 29 3.60 -4.90 -19.27
C SER A 29 3.98 -5.50 -17.91
N LEU A 30 4.75 -4.80 -17.06
CA LEU A 30 5.17 -5.33 -15.74
C LEU A 30 4.28 -4.86 -14.59
N VAL A 31 3.52 -3.78 -14.78
CA VAL A 31 2.59 -3.26 -13.77
C VAL A 31 1.29 -2.91 -14.50
N SER A 32 0.23 -3.66 -14.20
CA SER A 32 -1.10 -3.34 -14.73
C SER A 32 -1.60 -2.00 -14.19
N ALA A 33 -2.42 -1.31 -14.99
CA ALA A 33 -3.04 -0.07 -14.57
C ALA A 33 -4.01 -0.34 -13.41
N ALA A 34 -3.92 0.46 -12.35
CA ALA A 34 -5.00 0.53 -11.36
C ALA A 34 -6.19 1.26 -11.97
N LEU A 35 -7.37 0.94 -11.45
CA LEU A 35 -8.59 1.72 -11.65
C LEU A 35 -9.01 2.28 -10.29
N VAL A 36 -8.84 3.58 -10.11
CA VAL A 36 -9.45 4.33 -9.01
C VAL A 36 -10.60 5.12 -9.64
N PRO A 37 -11.87 4.75 -9.37
CA PRO A 37 -13.02 5.39 -9.97
C PRO A 37 -13.07 6.90 -9.66
N THR A 38 -13.15 7.72 -10.71
CA THR A 38 -13.39 9.17 -10.61
C THR A 38 -14.86 9.46 -10.92
N PRO A 39 -15.41 10.63 -10.54
CA PRO A 39 -16.76 11.03 -10.94
C PRO A 39 -16.99 10.88 -12.44
N GLU A 40 -16.03 11.31 -13.29
CA GLU A 40 -16.16 11.21 -14.75
C GLU A 40 -16.16 9.76 -15.26
N TYR A 41 -15.44 8.86 -14.59
CA TYR A 41 -15.50 7.43 -14.88
C TYR A 41 -16.87 6.86 -14.48
N MET A 42 -17.39 7.24 -13.31
CA MET A 42 -18.68 6.75 -12.81
C MET A 42 -19.84 7.28 -13.66
N ASP A 43 -19.83 8.56 -14.01
CA ASP A 43 -20.84 9.19 -14.87
C ASP A 43 -20.87 8.52 -16.25
N ARG A 44 -19.71 8.16 -16.80
CA ARG A 44 -19.64 7.45 -18.08
C ARG A 44 -20.12 6.00 -17.97
N LYS A 45 -19.76 5.27 -16.92
CA LYS A 45 -20.10 3.85 -16.77
C LYS A 45 -21.57 3.65 -16.40
N TYR A 46 -22.09 4.51 -15.54
CA TYR A 46 -23.45 4.45 -15.01
C TYR A 46 -24.33 5.54 -15.63
N ALA A 47 -24.08 5.93 -16.89
CA ALA A 47 -24.77 7.04 -17.54
C ALA A 47 -26.31 6.87 -17.59
N ASP A 48 -26.77 5.63 -17.76
CA ASP A 48 -28.20 5.33 -17.91
C ASP A 48 -28.94 5.27 -16.56
N GLU A 49 -28.29 4.74 -15.52
CA GLU A 49 -28.92 4.48 -14.20
C GLU A 49 -28.56 5.55 -13.15
N GLY A 50 -27.47 6.30 -13.39
CA GLY A 50 -26.82 7.14 -12.39
C GLY A 50 -26.10 6.31 -11.31
N TRP A 51 -25.00 6.84 -10.78
CA TRP A 51 -24.38 6.25 -9.59
C TRP A 51 -24.91 6.93 -8.32
N THR A 52 -24.99 6.15 -7.25
CA THR A 52 -25.64 6.53 -5.99
C THR A 52 -24.66 6.62 -4.84
N ALA A 53 -25.09 7.15 -3.69
CA ALA A 53 -24.32 7.13 -2.46
C ALA A 53 -23.90 5.70 -2.04
N GLY A 54 -24.67 4.66 -2.41
CA GLY A 54 -24.29 3.26 -2.16
C GLY A 54 -23.02 2.84 -2.91
N HIS A 55 -22.80 3.36 -4.12
CA HIS A 55 -21.57 3.14 -4.86
C HIS A 55 -20.37 3.77 -4.13
N LEU A 56 -20.53 4.99 -3.63
CA LEU A 56 -19.49 5.66 -2.86
C LEU A 56 -19.12 4.87 -1.59
N LEU A 57 -20.10 4.32 -0.87
CA LEU A 57 -19.85 3.49 0.31
C LEU A 57 -19.02 2.24 -0.03
N ASN A 58 -19.31 1.59 -1.16
CA ASN A 58 -18.51 0.45 -1.62
C ASN A 58 -17.07 0.88 -1.94
N LEU A 59 -16.88 2.02 -2.62
CA LEU A 59 -15.55 2.53 -2.97
C LEU A 59 -14.71 2.87 -1.73
N VAL A 60 -15.30 3.45 -0.69
CA VAL A 60 -14.60 3.77 0.58
C VAL A 60 -14.09 2.50 1.27
N LEU A 61 -14.77 1.37 1.10
CA LEU A 61 -14.34 0.07 1.60
C LEU A 61 -13.37 -0.66 0.66
N GLY A 62 -13.10 -0.10 -0.53
CA GLY A 62 -12.31 -0.74 -1.58
C GLY A 62 -13.05 -1.88 -2.30
N GLN A 63 -14.39 -1.83 -2.34
CA GLN A 63 -15.25 -2.73 -3.11
C GLN A 63 -15.83 -2.01 -4.35
N GLY A 64 -16.49 -2.77 -5.22
CA GLY A 64 -17.05 -2.25 -6.47
C GLY A 64 -15.98 -2.16 -7.56
N ASP A 65 -15.86 -0.99 -8.17
CA ASP A 65 -15.01 -0.79 -9.36
C ASP A 65 -13.54 -0.51 -9.07
N MET A 66 -13.13 -0.53 -7.80
CA MET A 66 -11.76 -0.28 -7.42
C MET A 66 -10.86 -1.48 -7.77
N LEU A 67 -9.87 -1.26 -8.63
CA LEU A 67 -8.86 -2.25 -8.97
C LEU A 67 -7.47 -1.73 -8.64
N VAL A 68 -6.75 -2.46 -7.81
CA VAL A 68 -5.40 -2.12 -7.36
C VAL A 68 -4.49 -3.34 -7.37
N THR A 69 -3.21 -3.14 -7.68
CA THR A 69 -2.21 -4.19 -7.64
C THR A 69 -1.56 -4.28 -6.25
N PRO A 70 -1.08 -5.46 -5.83
CA PRO A 70 -0.31 -5.60 -4.60
C PRO A 70 0.87 -4.61 -4.52
N LEU A 71 1.57 -4.38 -5.63
CA LEU A 71 2.70 -3.44 -5.67
C LEU A 71 2.27 -2.00 -5.37
N GLN A 72 1.10 -1.55 -5.85
CA GLN A 72 0.59 -0.22 -5.53
C GLN A 72 0.21 -0.09 -4.06
N ILE A 73 -0.40 -1.14 -3.48
CA ILE A 73 -0.69 -1.20 -2.05
C ILE A 73 0.61 -1.18 -1.23
N THR A 74 1.63 -1.94 -1.62
CA THR A 74 2.96 -1.91 -0.98
C THR A 74 3.56 -0.51 -1.00
N ARG A 75 3.50 0.19 -2.13
CA ARG A 75 4.00 1.57 -2.25
C ARG A 75 3.24 2.55 -1.35
N MET A 76 1.92 2.41 -1.27
CA MET A 76 1.09 3.21 -0.37
C MET A 76 1.47 2.95 1.09
N THR A 77 1.58 1.69 1.50
CA THR A 77 2.00 1.32 2.86
C THR A 77 3.41 1.81 3.17
N ALA A 78 4.34 1.75 2.21
CA ALA A 78 5.67 2.30 2.37
C ALA A 78 5.68 3.82 2.59
N ALA A 79 4.83 4.56 1.86
CA ALA A 79 4.67 6.00 2.08
C ALA A 79 4.14 6.30 3.49
N ILE A 80 3.23 5.47 4.03
CA ILE A 80 2.78 5.64 5.43
C ILE A 80 3.92 5.37 6.40
N ALA A 81 4.68 4.29 6.20
CA ALA A 81 5.79 3.88 7.06
C ALA A 81 6.90 4.95 7.17
N ASN A 82 7.22 5.59 6.04
CA ASN A 82 8.34 6.52 5.91
C ASN A 82 7.96 8.01 5.99
N GLY A 83 6.72 8.33 6.39
CA GLY A 83 6.26 9.71 6.63
C GLY A 83 5.88 10.51 5.38
N GLY A 84 5.38 9.84 4.34
CA GLY A 84 4.80 10.47 3.15
C GLY A 84 5.71 10.47 1.92
N ARG A 85 6.85 9.78 1.95
CA ARG A 85 7.78 9.72 0.82
C ARG A 85 7.38 8.59 -0.13
N LEU A 86 6.80 8.95 -1.27
CA LEU A 86 6.39 7.99 -2.29
C LEU A 86 7.58 7.57 -3.14
N VAL A 87 8.20 6.45 -2.78
CA VAL A 87 9.36 5.89 -3.46
C VAL A 87 8.94 5.17 -4.76
N VAL A 88 9.78 5.25 -5.80
CA VAL A 88 9.65 4.44 -7.01
C VAL A 88 10.35 3.09 -6.78
N PRO A 89 9.63 1.95 -6.80
CA PRO A 89 10.23 0.64 -6.61
C PRO A 89 11.28 0.35 -7.67
N LYS A 90 12.29 -0.43 -7.30
CA LYS A 90 13.33 -0.95 -8.19
C LYS A 90 13.63 -2.40 -7.80
N LEU A 91 13.71 -3.28 -8.78
CA LEU A 91 14.15 -4.67 -8.57
C LEU A 91 15.66 -4.84 -8.74
N VAL A 92 16.28 -4.01 -9.61
CA VAL A 92 17.71 -4.09 -9.89
C VAL A 92 18.48 -3.28 -8.86
N ILE A 93 19.24 -3.97 -8.02
CA ILE A 93 20.21 -3.38 -7.12
C ILE A 93 21.52 -3.21 -7.90
N SER A 94 21.81 -1.99 -8.34
CA SER A 94 23.07 -1.66 -9.01
C SER A 94 23.75 -0.49 -8.30
N PRO A 95 25.06 -0.57 -7.99
CA PRO A 95 25.83 0.55 -7.47
C PRO A 95 25.83 1.78 -8.40
N ARG A 96 25.43 1.62 -9.67
CA ARG A 96 25.29 2.71 -10.65
C ARG A 96 23.92 3.40 -10.61
N LEU A 97 22.94 2.82 -9.91
CA LEU A 97 21.55 3.31 -9.80
C LEU A 97 21.25 3.88 -8.41
N LYS A 98 22.21 4.61 -7.82
CA LYS A 98 22.12 5.15 -6.44
C LYS A 98 20.95 6.09 -6.21
N GLU A 99 20.46 6.76 -7.24
CA GLU A 99 19.42 7.78 -7.07
C GLU A 99 18.07 7.15 -6.74
N VAL A 100 17.65 7.24 -5.48
CA VAL A 100 16.28 6.89 -5.07
C VAL A 100 15.36 8.00 -5.57
N ARG A 101 14.51 7.67 -6.55
CA ARG A 101 13.47 8.60 -7.01
C ARG A 101 12.31 8.53 -6.04
N GLU A 102 11.99 9.65 -5.43
CA GLU A 102 10.86 9.79 -4.52
C GLU A 102 10.14 11.12 -4.73
N ARG A 103 8.88 11.18 -4.29
CA ARG A 103 8.08 12.40 -4.23
C ARG A 103 7.43 12.47 -2.87
N ALA A 104 7.55 13.59 -2.17
CA ALA A 104 6.81 13.82 -0.93
C ALA A 104 5.32 14.04 -1.25
N ILE A 105 4.46 13.41 -0.48
CA ILE A 105 3.03 13.70 -0.44
C ILE A 105 2.84 14.79 0.61
N ASP A 106 2.29 15.92 0.18
CA ASP A 106 2.06 17.07 1.05
C ASP A 106 0.84 16.82 1.94
N LEU A 107 1.11 16.38 3.17
CA LEU A 107 0.12 16.23 4.24
C LEU A 107 0.76 16.69 5.56
N PRO A 108 -0.02 17.30 6.47
CA PRO A 108 0.43 17.62 7.80
C PRO A 108 1.08 16.42 8.52
N PRO A 109 2.23 16.60 9.20
CA PRO A 109 2.95 15.51 9.86
C PRO A 109 2.11 14.64 10.79
N TRP A 110 1.15 15.25 11.51
CA TRP A 110 0.27 14.57 12.44
C TRP A 110 -0.61 13.50 11.77
N ILE A 111 -0.94 13.66 10.48
CA ILE A 111 -1.75 12.67 9.73
C ILE A 111 -0.95 11.38 9.54
N TRP A 112 0.34 11.47 9.23
CA TRP A 112 1.20 10.30 9.12
C TRP A 112 1.32 9.57 10.45
N SER A 113 1.55 10.31 11.54
CA SER A 113 1.60 9.74 12.89
C SER A 113 0.28 9.09 13.29
N TYR A 114 -0.85 9.72 12.97
CA TYR A 114 -2.18 9.15 13.21
C TYR A 114 -2.38 7.84 12.46
N MET A 115 -2.06 7.80 11.16
CA MET A 115 -2.19 6.57 10.36
C MET A 115 -1.30 5.46 10.87
N GLN A 116 -0.03 5.76 11.23
CA GLN A 116 0.86 4.76 11.83
C GLN A 116 0.28 4.24 13.15
N GLN A 117 -0.21 5.11 14.03
CA GLN A 117 -0.81 4.67 15.29
C GLN A 117 -2.07 3.81 15.06
N ALA A 118 -2.93 4.19 14.12
CA ALA A 118 -4.10 3.38 13.78
C ALA A 118 -3.71 1.98 13.27
N LEU A 119 -2.71 1.89 12.39
CA LEU A 119 -2.17 0.62 11.90
C LEU A 119 -1.50 -0.21 13.01
N TYR A 120 -0.85 0.44 13.98
CA TYR A 120 -0.30 -0.24 15.15
C TYR A 120 -1.40 -0.89 15.98
N GLN A 121 -2.50 -0.17 16.24
CA GLN A 121 -3.60 -0.67 17.07
C GLN A 121 -4.35 -1.85 16.43
N VAL A 122 -4.39 -1.93 15.10
CA VAL A 122 -4.97 -3.10 14.40
C VAL A 122 -4.21 -4.40 14.71
N ILE A 123 -2.90 -4.31 14.96
CA ILE A 123 -2.04 -5.48 15.21
C ILE A 123 -1.82 -5.72 16.71
N ASN A 124 -1.60 -4.66 17.46
CA ASN A 124 -1.13 -4.74 18.85
C ASN A 124 -2.17 -4.34 19.89
N GLY A 125 -3.28 -3.73 19.47
CA GLY A 125 -4.39 -3.39 20.36
C GLY A 125 -5.16 -4.63 20.80
N GLU A 126 -5.80 -4.55 21.96
CA GLU A 126 -6.53 -5.65 22.62
C GLU A 126 -7.56 -6.33 21.70
N ASN A 127 -8.28 -5.53 20.89
CA ASN A 127 -9.30 -6.00 19.94
C ASN A 127 -8.86 -5.85 18.46
N GLY A 128 -7.55 -5.85 18.21
CA GLY A 128 -7.00 -5.67 16.87
C GLY A 128 -7.31 -6.83 15.92
N THR A 129 -7.95 -6.56 14.77
CA THR A 129 -8.31 -7.60 13.77
C THR A 129 -7.11 -8.29 13.12
N GLY A 130 -5.92 -7.69 13.19
CA GLY A 130 -4.69 -8.21 12.59
C GLY A 130 -3.71 -8.81 13.60
N PHE A 131 -4.15 -9.13 14.82
CA PHE A 131 -3.30 -9.64 15.90
C PHE A 131 -2.45 -10.87 15.54
N ARG A 132 -2.87 -11.64 14.53
CA ARG A 132 -2.15 -12.81 14.01
C ARG A 132 -0.89 -12.47 13.19
N ALA A 133 -0.72 -11.21 12.78
CA ALA A 133 0.51 -10.73 12.15
C ALA A 133 1.56 -10.26 13.17
N ARG A 134 1.22 -10.23 14.47
CA ARG A 134 2.11 -9.79 15.54
C ARG A 134 3.24 -10.79 15.74
N VAL A 135 4.45 -10.27 15.86
CA VAL A 135 5.69 -11.02 16.11
C VAL A 135 6.49 -10.26 17.13
N GLU A 136 7.11 -10.98 18.07
CA GLU A 136 8.02 -10.37 19.04
C GLU A 136 9.32 -9.89 18.38
N GLY A 137 10.01 -8.93 19.01
CA GLY A 137 11.27 -8.39 18.50
C GLY A 137 11.13 -7.23 17.51
N GLY A 138 9.91 -6.87 17.10
CA GLY A 138 9.65 -5.68 16.28
C GLY A 138 8.27 -5.05 16.54
N ALA A 139 8.13 -3.77 16.20
CA ALA A 139 6.85 -3.09 16.19
C ALA A 139 6.19 -3.26 14.81
N ILE A 140 5.05 -3.96 14.76
CA ILE A 140 4.33 -4.25 13.52
C ILE A 140 3.10 -3.37 13.39
N TYR A 141 2.90 -2.85 12.19
CA TYR A 141 1.85 -1.92 11.81
C TYR A 141 1.16 -2.51 10.57
N GLY A 142 -0.15 -2.63 10.54
CA GLY A 142 -0.77 -3.19 9.34
C GLY A 142 -2.29 -3.21 9.36
N LYS A 143 -2.84 -3.67 8.24
CA LYS A 143 -4.28 -3.83 8.06
C LYS A 143 -4.59 -5.11 7.31
N THR A 144 -5.59 -5.82 7.79
CA THR A 144 -6.22 -6.96 7.11
C THR A 144 -7.29 -6.48 6.14
N GLY A 145 -7.47 -7.20 5.04
CA GLY A 145 -8.54 -6.97 4.08
C GLY A 145 -9.10 -8.29 3.57
N THR A 146 -10.35 -8.25 3.11
CA THR A 146 -10.98 -9.35 2.39
C THR A 146 -11.69 -8.73 1.18
N ALA A 147 -11.29 -9.10 -0.02
CA ALA A 147 -11.98 -8.68 -1.23
C ALA A 147 -13.05 -9.72 -1.58
N GLN A 148 -14.30 -9.31 -1.74
CA GLN A 148 -15.36 -10.24 -2.08
C GLN A 148 -15.16 -10.80 -3.49
N ASN A 149 -15.41 -12.09 -3.63
CA ASN A 149 -15.36 -12.79 -4.91
C ASN A 149 -16.73 -13.45 -5.14
N PRO A 150 -17.50 -13.06 -6.16
CA PRO A 150 -18.80 -13.66 -6.42
C PRO A 150 -18.71 -15.12 -6.89
N HIS A 151 -17.52 -15.61 -7.24
CA HIS A 151 -17.30 -16.95 -7.80
C HIS A 151 -16.64 -17.93 -6.81
N GLY A 152 -16.48 -17.57 -5.54
CA GLY A 152 -15.87 -18.45 -4.54
C GLY A 152 -15.51 -17.73 -3.25
N GLU A 153 -14.48 -18.23 -2.57
CA GLU A 153 -13.95 -17.56 -1.38
C GLU A 153 -13.38 -16.18 -1.73
N GLY A 154 -13.49 -15.25 -0.78
CA GLY A 154 -12.90 -13.92 -0.91
C GLY A 154 -11.38 -13.99 -1.03
N HIS A 155 -10.76 -12.98 -1.64
CA HIS A 155 -9.31 -12.88 -1.67
C HIS A 155 -8.82 -12.31 -0.34
N SER A 156 -7.84 -12.98 0.27
CA SER A 156 -7.29 -12.64 1.58
C SER A 156 -6.15 -11.64 1.41
N TRP A 157 -6.26 -10.49 2.07
CA TRP A 157 -5.28 -9.41 2.00
C TRP A 157 -4.67 -9.09 3.36
N PHE A 158 -3.39 -8.77 3.34
CA PHE A 158 -2.69 -8.08 4.41
C PHE A 158 -1.72 -7.08 3.82
N SER A 159 -1.64 -5.87 4.39
CA SER A 159 -0.54 -4.95 4.11
C SER A 159 -0.07 -4.30 5.39
N GLY A 160 1.24 -4.26 5.59
CA GLY A 160 1.82 -3.72 6.81
C GLY A 160 3.33 -3.55 6.71
N PHE A 161 3.92 -3.04 7.77
CA PHE A 161 5.35 -2.88 7.91
C PHE A 161 5.79 -3.19 9.34
N VAL A 162 7.05 -3.58 9.47
CA VAL A 162 7.72 -3.80 10.76
C VAL A 162 8.85 -2.78 10.93
N LYS A 163 9.02 -2.30 12.16
CA LYS A 163 10.23 -1.59 12.61
C LYS A 163 10.92 -2.45 13.65
N THR A 164 12.14 -2.91 13.36
CA THR A 164 12.92 -3.74 14.28
C THR A 164 13.56 -2.89 15.37
N ARG A 165 14.08 -3.52 16.42
CA ARG A 165 14.80 -2.82 17.50
C ARG A 165 16.08 -2.11 17.01
N SER A 166 16.73 -2.62 15.96
CA SER A 166 17.91 -1.99 15.36
C SER A 166 17.56 -0.75 14.50
N GLY A 167 16.27 -0.52 14.25
CA GLY A 167 15.80 0.58 13.40
C GLY A 167 15.64 0.21 11.92
N ARG A 168 15.78 -1.08 11.54
CA ARG A 168 15.47 -1.52 10.17
C ARG A 168 13.96 -1.61 9.96
N GLU A 169 13.55 -1.32 8.73
CA GLU A 169 12.14 -1.35 8.33
C GLU A 169 11.92 -2.26 7.13
N LEU A 170 10.80 -2.99 7.13
CA LEU A 170 10.35 -3.80 6.01
C LEU A 170 8.84 -3.63 5.81
N VAL A 171 8.41 -3.41 4.57
CA VAL A 171 6.99 -3.34 4.17
C VAL A 171 6.63 -4.62 3.42
N VAL A 172 5.50 -5.22 3.76
CA VAL A 172 5.00 -6.47 3.15
C VAL A 172 3.52 -6.29 2.78
N THR A 173 3.18 -6.72 1.58
CA THR A 173 1.79 -6.92 1.15
C THR A 173 1.61 -8.36 0.71
N VAL A 174 0.62 -9.05 1.28
CA VAL A 174 0.25 -10.43 0.95
C VAL A 174 -1.15 -10.42 0.37
N LEU A 175 -1.29 -11.04 -0.80
CA LEU A 175 -2.56 -11.36 -1.44
C LEU A 175 -2.62 -12.86 -1.65
N VAL A 176 -3.65 -13.51 -1.12
CA VAL A 176 -3.95 -14.92 -1.40
C VAL A 176 -5.30 -14.99 -2.10
N GLU A 177 -5.28 -15.41 -3.37
CA GLU A 177 -6.51 -15.54 -4.12
C GLU A 177 -7.39 -16.64 -3.56
N GLN A 178 -8.70 -16.37 -3.39
CA GLN A 178 -9.65 -17.31 -2.78
C GLN A 178 -9.19 -17.80 -1.39
N GLY A 179 -8.38 -17.00 -0.69
CA GLY A 179 -7.83 -17.33 0.62
C GLY A 179 -8.77 -17.05 1.80
N GLY A 180 -10.01 -16.63 1.55
CA GLY A 180 -10.98 -16.24 2.56
C GLY A 180 -10.57 -14.99 3.32
N LEU A 181 -10.67 -15.02 4.65
CA LEU A 181 -10.47 -13.85 5.50
C LEU A 181 -9.00 -13.41 5.60
N GLY A 182 -8.74 -12.10 5.43
CA GLY A 182 -7.41 -11.47 5.60
C GLY A 182 -6.69 -11.83 6.90
N SER A 183 -7.44 -11.84 8.01
CA SER A 183 -6.91 -12.15 9.35
C SER A 183 -6.54 -13.61 9.55
N ARG A 184 -7.12 -14.53 8.75
CA ARG A 184 -6.89 -15.97 8.92
C ARG A 184 -5.80 -16.52 8.02
N THR A 185 -5.58 -15.92 6.86
CA THR A 185 -4.66 -16.46 5.85
C THR A 185 -3.50 -15.51 5.57
N ALA A 186 -3.77 -14.30 5.07
CA ALA A 186 -2.71 -13.35 4.70
C ALA A 186 -1.92 -12.81 5.91
N ALA A 187 -2.57 -12.54 7.04
CA ALA A 187 -1.89 -12.01 8.23
C ALA A 187 -0.86 -12.99 8.85
N PRO A 188 -1.17 -14.29 9.06
CA PRO A 188 -0.16 -15.26 9.49
C PRO A 188 1.03 -15.39 8.52
N LEU A 189 0.80 -15.39 7.21
CA LEU A 189 1.87 -15.44 6.21
C LEU A 189 2.79 -14.22 6.30
N ALA A 190 2.21 -13.03 6.51
CA ALA A 190 3.00 -11.83 6.77
C ALA A 190 3.81 -11.94 8.06
N ALA A 191 3.25 -12.58 9.11
CA ALA A 191 3.96 -12.83 10.36
C ALA A 191 5.22 -13.69 10.15
N GLU A 192 5.15 -14.71 9.29
CA GLU A 192 6.32 -15.54 8.95
C GLU A 192 7.42 -14.72 8.27
N ILE A 193 7.05 -13.85 7.32
CA ILE A 193 8.01 -12.96 6.65
C ILE A 193 8.63 -11.98 7.65
N PHE A 194 7.82 -11.36 8.52
CA PHE A 194 8.33 -10.44 9.53
C PHE A 194 9.23 -11.13 10.55
N ARG A 195 8.87 -12.34 11.00
CA ARG A 195 9.70 -13.13 11.91
C ARG A 195 11.07 -13.40 11.32
N HIS A 196 11.10 -13.90 10.08
CA HIS A 196 12.36 -14.17 9.39
C HIS A 196 13.22 -12.91 9.21
N PHE A 197 12.59 -11.77 8.96
CA PHE A 197 13.30 -10.48 8.85
C PHE A 197 13.87 -10.01 10.19
N ILE A 198 13.11 -10.16 11.28
CA ILE A 198 13.54 -9.78 12.64
C ILE A 198 14.68 -10.69 13.12
N GLU A 199 14.59 -12.00 12.90
CA GLU A 199 15.63 -12.97 13.27
C GLU A 199 16.95 -12.62 12.58
N ARG A 200 16.93 -12.41 11.27
CA ARG A 200 18.11 -12.02 10.49
C ARG A 200 18.67 -10.65 10.84
N ASP A 201 17.86 -9.76 11.41
CA ASP A 201 18.34 -8.48 11.91
C ASP A 201 19.14 -8.64 13.21
N GLY A 202 18.72 -9.58 14.07
CA GLY A 202 19.50 -9.98 15.26
C GLY A 202 20.84 -10.61 14.87
N ASP A 203 20.83 -11.55 13.93
CA ASP A 203 22.02 -12.29 13.50
C ASP A 203 23.02 -11.38 12.74
N ALA A 204 22.52 -10.42 11.95
CA ALA A 204 23.38 -9.48 11.22
C ALA A 204 24.20 -8.55 12.14
N GLY A 205 23.77 -8.37 13.39
CA GLY A 205 24.56 -7.66 14.40
C GLY A 205 25.87 -8.38 14.77
N GLU A 206 25.91 -9.71 14.63
CA GLU A 206 27.11 -10.52 14.89
C GLU A 206 27.97 -10.68 13.62
N ASP A 207 27.35 -10.86 12.45
CA ASP A 207 28.07 -11.04 11.17
C ASP A 207 28.79 -9.76 10.70
N LEU A 208 28.23 -8.57 10.95
CA LEU A 208 28.88 -7.29 10.57
C LEU A 208 30.07 -6.91 11.46
N ALA A 209 30.20 -7.54 12.63
CA ALA A 209 31.38 -7.39 13.51
C ALA A 209 32.57 -8.25 13.06
N GLN A 210 32.37 -9.14 12.08
CA GLN A 210 33.38 -10.08 11.58
C GLN A 210 33.90 -9.74 10.17
N ILE A 211 33.46 -8.63 9.57
CA ILE A 211 34.01 -8.15 8.29
C ILE A 211 35.23 -7.27 8.61
N PRO A 212 36.46 -7.69 8.23
CA PRO A 212 37.70 -6.94 8.52
C PRO A 212 37.78 -5.59 7.80
#